data_AF-A0A365D2V1-F1
#
_entry.id   AF-A0A365D2V1-F1
#
_cell.length_a   1.000
_cell.length_b   1.000
_cell.length_c   1.000
_cell.angle_alpha   90.00
_cell.angle_beta   90.00
_cell.angle_gamma   90.00
#
_symmetry.space_group_name_H-M   'P 1'
#
loop_
_entity.id
_entity.type
_entity.pdbx_description
1 polymer ?
#
loop_
_entity_poly.entity_id
_entity_poly.type
_entity_poly.pdbx_seq_one_letter_code
_entity_poly.pdbx_strand_id
1 'polypeptide(L)'
;MTNSDDVRKFLTSRRARLTPDEAGLPAYGGNRRVKGLRREEVAMLAGMSIDYYIRLERGNLSSASDSVLEALARALQLDDAETAHLFDLARASTAAPRVRRKRSPLTVRPSVQRVIDAITTAPAWVRNDRGDVLASNELGRALYLEMMTDGGTPPNSARFTFLSPKAREFFADWERAADDIVAVLRSTAGKNPYDKDLSDLIGELATRSEEFRTRWARHDVKYHRTGRKRLHHSIVGDLDLTYEALELPADPGLRINVYTAEPGSPSEDALKVLASWAATQEEPAQASVTETS
;
A
#
# COMPACT_ATOMS: atom_id res chain seq x y z
N MET A 1 -17.22 4.19 -21.32
CA MET A 1 -16.59 3.01 -21.98
C MET A 1 -16.17 2.06 -20.88
N THR A 2 -16.47 0.76 -21.01
CA THR A 2 -16.09 -0.21 -19.98
C THR A 2 -14.64 -0.64 -20.19
N ASN A 3 -13.89 -0.88 -19.12
CA ASN A 3 -12.48 -1.31 -19.24
C ASN A 3 -12.33 -2.60 -20.08
N SER A 4 -13.33 -3.48 -20.04
CA SER A 4 -13.38 -4.68 -20.90
C SER A 4 -13.34 -4.34 -22.39
N ASP A 5 -13.97 -3.23 -22.81
CA ASP A 5 -13.95 -2.79 -24.21
C ASP A 5 -12.61 -2.15 -24.59
N ASP A 6 -11.95 -1.46 -23.66
CA ASP A 6 -10.65 -0.84 -23.88
C ASP A 6 -9.54 -1.89 -24.01
N VAL A 7 -9.55 -2.91 -23.13
CA VAL A 7 -8.72 -4.12 -23.26
C VAL A 7 -8.90 -4.78 -24.61
N ARG A 8 -10.16 -5.01 -25.02
CA ARG A 8 -10.47 -5.67 -26.29
C ARG A 8 -9.94 -4.89 -27.47
N LYS A 9 -10.16 -3.58 -27.50
CA LYS A 9 -9.67 -2.69 -28.57
C LYS A 9 -8.14 -2.69 -28.62
N PHE A 10 -7.49 -2.57 -27.47
CA PHE A 10 -6.04 -2.55 -27.37
C PHE A 10 -5.42 -3.84 -27.92
N LEU A 11 -5.80 -5.00 -27.36
CA LEU A 11 -5.22 -6.28 -27.77
C LEU A 11 -5.54 -6.64 -29.23
N THR A 12 -6.76 -6.32 -29.69
CA THR A 12 -7.13 -6.54 -31.11
C THR A 12 -6.28 -5.67 -32.04
N SER A 13 -6.04 -4.41 -31.68
CA SER A 13 -5.23 -3.48 -32.46
C SER A 13 -3.76 -3.92 -32.54
N ARG A 14 -3.16 -4.32 -31.40
CA ARG A 14 -1.76 -4.77 -31.36
C ARG A 14 -1.55 -6.07 -32.12
N ARG A 15 -2.49 -7.02 -32.01
CA ARG A 15 -2.46 -8.26 -32.80
C ARG A 15 -2.59 -8.01 -34.30
N ALA A 16 -3.42 -7.06 -34.71
CA ALA A 16 -3.63 -6.73 -36.12
C ALA A 16 -2.42 -6.02 -36.77
N ARG A 17 -1.57 -5.38 -35.96
CA ARG A 17 -0.39 -4.63 -36.42
C ARG A 17 0.77 -5.54 -36.81
N LEU A 18 1.00 -6.63 -36.06
CA LEU A 18 2.16 -7.51 -36.22
C LEU A 18 1.89 -8.60 -37.26
N THR A 19 2.79 -8.77 -38.22
CA THR A 19 2.75 -9.88 -39.20
C THR A 19 3.46 -11.12 -38.65
N PRO A 20 3.17 -12.33 -39.19
CA PRO A 20 3.88 -13.55 -38.80
C PRO A 20 5.38 -13.46 -38.96
N ASP A 21 5.83 -12.89 -40.09
CA ASP A 21 7.25 -12.79 -40.41
C ASP A 21 7.97 -11.87 -39.40
N GLU A 22 7.37 -10.73 -39.05
CA GLU A 22 7.88 -9.83 -38.00
C GLU A 22 7.90 -10.49 -36.61
N ALA A 23 6.96 -11.40 -36.35
CA ALA A 23 6.90 -12.19 -35.11
C ALA A 23 7.82 -13.43 -35.11
N GLY A 24 8.58 -13.66 -36.17
CA GLY A 24 9.48 -14.82 -36.30
C GLY A 24 8.76 -16.15 -36.56
N LEU A 25 7.52 -16.12 -37.02
CA LEU A 25 6.75 -17.31 -37.39
C LEU A 25 6.85 -17.58 -38.89
N PRO A 26 7.10 -18.82 -39.32
CA PRO A 26 7.06 -19.16 -40.74
C PRO A 26 5.66 -18.94 -41.29
N ALA A 27 5.54 -18.19 -42.38
CA ALA A 27 4.28 -17.94 -43.07
C ALA A 27 3.71 -19.21 -43.74
N TYR A 28 3.24 -20.17 -42.96
CA TYR A 28 2.55 -21.35 -43.47
C TYR A 28 1.11 -21.00 -43.88
N GLY A 29 0.80 -21.13 -45.17
CA GLY A 29 -0.57 -21.32 -45.68
C GLY A 29 -1.05 -20.31 -46.72
N GLY A 30 -1.21 -20.77 -47.97
CA GLY A 30 -1.67 -20.03 -49.14
C GLY A 30 -3.14 -19.60 -49.17
N ASN A 31 -3.78 -19.32 -48.03
CA ASN A 31 -5.11 -18.71 -47.98
C ASN A 31 -5.38 -17.98 -46.64
N ARG A 32 -4.59 -16.95 -46.35
CA ARG A 32 -4.66 -16.18 -45.10
C ARG A 32 -5.67 -15.03 -45.21
N ARG A 33 -6.72 -15.06 -44.38
CA ARG A 33 -7.80 -14.03 -44.35
C ARG A 33 -7.49 -12.76 -43.55
N VAL A 34 -6.44 -12.76 -42.71
CA VAL A 34 -6.09 -11.64 -41.82
C VAL A 34 -4.62 -11.27 -41.97
N LYS A 35 -4.35 -9.97 -42.12
CA LYS A 35 -3.01 -9.41 -42.34
C LYS A 35 -2.10 -9.55 -41.11
N GLY A 36 -2.65 -9.37 -39.91
CA GLY A 36 -1.92 -9.51 -38.65
C GLY A 36 -1.90 -10.94 -38.09
N LEU A 37 -1.40 -11.10 -36.87
CA LEU A 37 -1.34 -12.37 -36.17
C LEU A 37 -2.75 -12.95 -35.90
N ARG A 38 -2.86 -14.27 -35.96
CA ARG A 38 -4.01 -15.03 -35.51
C ARG A 38 -3.95 -15.23 -34.00
N ARG A 39 -5.09 -15.52 -33.39
CA ARG A 39 -5.16 -15.79 -31.95
C ARG A 39 -4.31 -17.00 -31.53
N GLU A 40 -4.28 -18.02 -32.38
CA GLU A 40 -3.46 -19.23 -32.20
C GLU A 40 -1.96 -18.91 -32.20
N GLU A 41 -1.52 -18.00 -33.08
CA GLU A 41 -0.13 -17.56 -33.21
C GLU A 41 0.32 -16.76 -31.98
N VAL A 42 -0.51 -15.83 -31.49
CA VAL A 42 -0.19 -15.07 -30.26
C VAL A 42 -0.14 -15.98 -29.04
N ALA A 43 -1.09 -16.91 -28.91
CA ALA A 43 -1.11 -17.86 -27.80
C ALA A 43 0.14 -18.74 -27.78
N MET A 44 0.58 -19.21 -28.95
CA MET A 44 1.83 -19.97 -29.11
C MET A 44 3.06 -19.15 -28.70
N LEU A 45 3.20 -17.93 -29.22
CA LEU A 45 4.32 -17.05 -28.90
C LEU A 45 4.40 -16.67 -27.41
N ALA A 46 3.23 -16.51 -26.77
CA ALA A 46 3.15 -16.18 -25.34
C ALA A 46 3.17 -17.41 -24.42
N GLY A 47 3.31 -18.63 -24.96
CA GLY A 47 3.37 -19.86 -24.17
C GLY A 47 2.08 -20.16 -23.39
N MET A 48 0.90 -19.82 -23.95
CA MET A 48 -0.38 -19.99 -23.29
C MET A 48 -1.42 -20.71 -24.17
N SER A 49 -2.51 -21.19 -23.58
CA SER A 49 -3.58 -21.80 -24.36
C SER A 49 -4.37 -20.76 -25.17
N ILE A 50 -4.85 -21.16 -26.35
CA ILE A 50 -5.66 -20.31 -27.23
C ILE A 50 -6.94 -19.80 -26.53
N ASP A 51 -7.59 -20.66 -25.74
CA ASP A 51 -8.79 -20.30 -24.99
C ASP A 51 -8.49 -19.27 -23.91
N TYR A 52 -7.29 -19.32 -23.31
CA TYR A 52 -6.88 -18.31 -22.35
C TYR A 52 -6.64 -16.97 -23.04
N TYR A 53 -5.95 -16.95 -24.19
CA TYR A 53 -5.75 -15.72 -24.96
C TYR A 53 -7.08 -15.11 -25.45
N ILE A 54 -8.03 -15.94 -25.91
CA ILE A 54 -9.38 -15.48 -26.30
C ILE A 54 -10.09 -14.78 -25.13
N ARG A 55 -9.94 -15.28 -23.90
CA ARG A 55 -10.52 -14.63 -22.71
C ARG A 55 -9.86 -13.29 -22.40
N LEU A 56 -8.52 -13.20 -22.50
CA LEU A 56 -7.78 -11.96 -22.31
C LEU A 56 -8.20 -10.91 -23.35
N GLU A 57 -8.18 -11.27 -24.65
CA GLU A 57 -8.58 -10.37 -25.75
C GLU A 57 -10.06 -9.96 -25.67
N ARG A 58 -10.93 -10.79 -25.07
CA ARG A 58 -12.34 -10.43 -24.86
C ARG A 58 -12.56 -9.39 -23.75
N GLY A 59 -11.51 -9.00 -23.04
CA GLY A 59 -11.58 -7.95 -22.03
C GLY A 59 -11.56 -8.45 -20.59
N ASN A 60 -11.07 -9.67 -20.35
CA ASN A 60 -10.93 -10.23 -19.01
C ASN A 60 -9.45 -10.41 -18.64
N LEU A 61 -8.78 -9.31 -18.27
CA LEU A 61 -7.41 -9.35 -17.73
C LEU A 61 -7.35 -9.59 -16.21
N SER A 62 -8.49 -9.70 -15.53
CA SER A 62 -8.57 -9.74 -14.06
C SER A 62 -7.85 -10.94 -13.41
N SER A 63 -7.65 -12.01 -14.17
CA SER A 63 -6.97 -13.24 -13.74
C SER A 63 -5.59 -13.44 -14.38
N ALA A 64 -5.06 -12.44 -15.08
CA ALA A 64 -3.71 -12.50 -15.65
C ALA A 64 -2.67 -12.14 -14.59
N SER A 65 -1.66 -13.00 -14.39
CA SER A 65 -0.49 -12.68 -13.60
C SER A 65 0.45 -11.73 -14.35
N ASP A 66 1.34 -11.05 -13.62
CA ASP A 66 2.36 -10.19 -14.23
C ASP A 66 3.21 -10.96 -15.26
N SER A 67 3.57 -12.22 -14.96
CA SER A 67 4.28 -13.09 -15.90
C SER A 67 3.51 -13.36 -17.20
N VAL A 68 2.17 -13.42 -17.15
CA VAL A 68 1.31 -13.59 -18.33
C VAL A 68 1.25 -12.29 -19.14
N LEU A 69 1.20 -11.13 -18.47
CA LEU A 69 1.22 -9.82 -19.13
C LEU A 69 2.57 -9.54 -19.80
N GLU A 70 3.69 -9.90 -19.16
CA GLU A 70 5.02 -9.80 -19.76
C GLU A 70 5.19 -10.74 -20.96
N ALA A 71 4.70 -11.98 -20.84
CA ALA A 71 4.72 -12.92 -21.97
C ALA A 71 3.90 -12.40 -23.15
N LEU A 72 2.76 -11.77 -22.88
CA LEU A 72 1.92 -11.16 -23.90
C LEU A 72 2.56 -9.90 -24.52
N ALA A 73 3.23 -9.07 -23.72
CA ALA A 73 3.97 -7.90 -24.20
C ALA A 73 5.12 -8.32 -25.13
N ARG A 74 5.87 -9.36 -24.77
CA ARG A 74 6.91 -9.95 -25.61
C ARG A 74 6.35 -10.52 -26.91
N ALA A 75 5.27 -11.31 -26.82
CA ALA A 75 4.64 -11.94 -27.99
C ALA A 75 4.06 -10.93 -28.99
N LEU A 76 3.56 -9.80 -28.51
CA LEU A 76 3.02 -8.72 -29.34
C LEU A 76 4.06 -7.64 -29.70
N GLN A 77 5.32 -7.82 -29.29
CA GLN A 77 6.42 -6.86 -29.48
C GLN A 77 6.01 -5.43 -29.08
N LEU A 78 5.42 -5.29 -27.89
CA LEU A 78 5.01 -4.00 -27.36
C LEU A 78 6.23 -3.18 -26.97
N ASP A 79 6.18 -1.87 -27.23
CA ASP A 79 7.15 -0.93 -26.69
C ASP A 79 6.90 -0.65 -25.18
N ASP A 80 7.77 0.13 -24.55
CA ASP A 80 7.69 0.42 -23.12
C ASP A 80 6.38 1.11 -22.72
N ALA A 81 5.87 2.02 -23.56
CA ALA A 81 4.64 2.77 -23.30
C ALA A 81 3.39 1.87 -23.46
N GLU A 82 3.39 1.03 -24.49
CA GLU A 82 2.35 0.05 -24.75
C GLU A 82 2.32 -1.04 -23.67
N THR A 83 3.50 -1.44 -23.17
CA THR A 83 3.63 -2.37 -22.04
C THR A 83 3.06 -1.75 -20.78
N ALA A 84 3.47 -0.53 -20.42
CA ALA A 84 2.92 0.18 -19.27
C ALA A 84 1.38 0.29 -19.33
N HIS A 85 0.84 0.59 -20.52
CA HIS A 85 -0.60 0.67 -20.74
C HIS A 85 -1.32 -0.67 -20.59
N LEU A 86 -0.73 -1.79 -21.06
CA LEU A 86 -1.29 -3.13 -20.86
C LEU A 86 -1.42 -3.47 -19.36
N PHE A 87 -0.40 -3.12 -18.58
CA PHE A 87 -0.42 -3.31 -17.13
C PHE A 87 -1.45 -2.41 -16.43
N ASP A 88 -1.67 -1.17 -16.89
CA ASP A 88 -2.74 -0.31 -16.39
C ASP A 88 -4.13 -0.88 -16.67
N LEU A 89 -4.36 -1.39 -17.88
CA LEU A 89 -5.62 -2.03 -18.26
C LEU A 89 -5.91 -3.29 -17.41
N ALA A 90 -4.87 -4.07 -17.11
CA ALA A 90 -4.97 -5.24 -16.24
C ALA A 90 -5.32 -4.84 -14.79
N ARG A 91 -4.62 -3.85 -14.22
CA ARG A 91 -4.91 -3.30 -12.88
C ARG A 91 -6.35 -2.79 -12.78
N ALA A 92 -6.81 -2.09 -13.80
CA ALA A 92 -8.17 -1.59 -13.86
C ALA A 92 -9.20 -2.71 -14.04
N SER A 93 -8.81 -3.90 -14.54
CA SER A 93 -9.72 -5.05 -14.80
C SER A 93 -9.90 -5.90 -13.55
N THR A 94 -8.88 -5.96 -12.69
CA THR A 94 -8.93 -6.58 -11.35
C THR A 94 -9.70 -5.72 -10.34
N ALA A 95 -9.88 -4.43 -10.64
CA ALA A 95 -10.79 -3.58 -9.87
C ALA A 95 -12.24 -4.02 -10.15
N ALA A 96 -12.80 -4.78 -9.20
CA ALA A 96 -14.23 -5.06 -9.11
C ALA A 96 -15.06 -3.77 -9.34
N PRO A 97 -16.34 -3.87 -9.79
CA PRO A 97 -17.18 -2.69 -10.03
C PRO A 97 -17.03 -1.74 -8.85
N ARG A 98 -16.71 -0.46 -9.12
CA ARG A 98 -16.56 0.61 -8.13
C ARG A 98 -17.90 0.80 -7.39
N VAL A 99 -18.23 -0.12 -6.50
CA VAL A 99 -19.00 0.18 -5.30
C VAL A 99 -18.21 1.32 -4.69
N ARG A 100 -18.83 2.48 -4.49
CA ARG A 100 -18.32 3.52 -3.59
C ARG A 100 -17.86 2.78 -2.33
N ARG A 101 -16.55 2.52 -2.20
CA ARG A 101 -16.03 1.85 -1.01
C ARG A 101 -16.42 2.78 0.12
N LYS A 102 -17.19 2.23 1.06
CA LYS A 102 -17.61 2.95 2.26
C LYS A 102 -16.38 3.62 2.85
N ARG A 103 -16.56 4.83 3.40
CA ARG A 103 -15.50 5.58 4.11
C ARG A 103 -14.71 4.61 4.97
N SER A 104 -13.39 4.80 5.01
CA SER A 104 -12.51 4.03 5.90
C SER A 104 -13.13 3.94 7.29
N PRO A 105 -13.18 2.75 7.92
CA PRO A 105 -13.76 2.61 9.24
C PRO A 105 -13.14 3.62 10.22
N LEU A 106 -13.97 4.23 11.05
CA LEU A 106 -13.54 5.17 12.10
C LEU A 106 -13.28 4.45 13.43
N THR A 107 -13.63 3.17 13.52
CA THR A 107 -13.50 2.34 14.71
C THR A 107 -13.04 0.94 14.31
N VAL A 108 -12.43 0.22 15.27
CA VAL A 108 -12.04 -1.18 15.10
C VAL A 108 -13.05 -2.10 15.77
N ARG A 109 -13.17 -3.33 15.28
CA ARG A 109 -13.97 -4.36 15.97
C ARG A 109 -13.31 -4.73 17.30
N PRO A 110 -14.07 -5.03 18.38
CA PRO A 110 -13.49 -5.42 19.66
C PRO A 110 -12.57 -6.66 19.59
N SER A 111 -12.80 -7.57 18.64
CA SER A 111 -11.90 -8.71 18.41
C SER A 111 -10.53 -8.29 17.89
N VAL A 112 -10.44 -7.22 17.08
CA VAL A 112 -9.17 -6.70 16.56
C VAL A 112 -8.36 -6.04 17.68
N GLN A 113 -9.04 -5.29 18.57
CA GLN A 113 -8.39 -4.73 19.77
C GLN A 113 -7.79 -5.86 20.64
N ARG A 114 -8.57 -6.90 20.94
CA ARG A 114 -8.06 -8.06 21.69
C ARG A 114 -6.87 -8.76 21.01
N VAL A 115 -6.81 -8.78 19.68
CA VAL A 115 -5.68 -9.35 18.94
C VAL A 115 -4.42 -8.52 19.16
N ILE A 116 -4.48 -7.19 19.02
CA ILE A 116 -3.29 -6.36 19.25
C ILE A 116 -2.89 -6.32 20.73
N ASP A 117 -3.85 -6.40 21.66
CA ASP A 117 -3.57 -6.47 23.10
C ASP A 117 -2.88 -7.79 23.49
N ALA A 118 -3.13 -8.88 22.75
CA ALA A 118 -2.42 -10.14 22.95
C ALA A 118 -0.94 -10.09 22.53
N ILE A 119 -0.54 -9.07 21.78
CA ILE A 119 0.85 -8.82 21.41
C ILE A 119 1.49 -7.98 22.52
N THR A 120 2.14 -8.63 23.48
CA THR A 120 2.67 -7.97 24.68
C THR A 120 4.13 -7.55 24.56
N THR A 121 4.92 -8.19 23.69
CA THR A 121 6.36 -7.96 23.54
C THR A 121 6.72 -7.07 22.34
N ALA A 122 5.73 -6.63 21.57
CA ALA A 122 5.94 -5.83 20.37
C ALA A 122 4.91 -4.68 20.28
N PRO A 123 5.35 -3.44 19.97
CA PRO A 123 4.45 -2.35 19.63
C PRO A 123 3.52 -2.74 18.47
N ALA A 124 2.21 -2.53 18.64
CA ALA A 124 1.22 -2.83 17.61
C ALA A 124 0.10 -1.79 17.57
N TRP A 125 -0.31 -1.43 16.36
CA TRP A 125 -1.41 -0.49 16.14
C TRP A 125 -2.22 -0.78 14.88
N VAL A 126 -3.46 -0.31 14.85
CA VAL A 126 -4.35 -0.41 13.70
C VAL A 126 -4.49 0.96 13.07
N ARG A 127 -4.29 1.03 11.76
CA ARG A 127 -4.50 2.26 11.00
C ARG A 127 -5.35 2.05 9.76
N ASN A 128 -5.95 3.13 9.30
CA ASN A 128 -6.58 3.19 7.98
C ASN A 128 -5.57 3.58 6.87
N ASP A 129 -6.02 3.51 5.62
CA ASP A 129 -5.22 3.83 4.42
C ASP A 129 -4.73 5.29 4.36
N ARG A 130 -5.36 6.22 5.10
CA ARG A 130 -4.93 7.63 5.21
C ARG A 130 -3.98 7.91 6.37
N GLY A 131 -3.66 6.88 7.18
CA GLY A 131 -2.66 6.99 8.23
C GLY A 131 -3.20 7.37 9.61
N ASP A 132 -4.51 7.37 9.81
CA ASP A 132 -5.07 7.53 11.15
C ASP A 132 -4.88 6.24 11.94
N VAL A 133 -4.43 6.38 13.19
CA VAL A 133 -4.46 5.30 14.16
C VAL A 133 -5.84 5.22 14.78
N LEU A 134 -6.44 4.04 14.70
CA LEU A 134 -7.78 3.76 15.23
C LEU A 134 -7.74 2.93 16.51
N ALA A 135 -6.64 2.22 16.74
CA ALA A 135 -6.41 1.39 17.92
C ALA A 135 -4.92 1.13 18.09
N SER A 136 -4.50 0.86 19.32
CA SER A 136 -3.13 0.51 19.67
C SER A 136 -3.11 -0.36 20.91
N ASN A 137 -2.17 -1.29 20.99
CA ASN A 137 -1.79 -1.89 22.28
C ASN A 137 -1.02 -0.85 23.10
N GLU A 138 -0.77 -1.17 24.37
CA GLU A 138 -0.07 -0.29 25.31
C GLU A 138 1.33 0.08 24.82
N LEU A 139 2.12 -0.92 24.42
CA LEU A 139 3.47 -0.70 23.93
C LEU A 139 3.53 0.10 22.61
N GLY A 140 2.50 -0.01 21.77
CA GLY A 140 2.32 0.82 20.57
C GLY A 140 2.01 2.27 20.89
N ARG A 141 1.23 2.53 21.95
CA ARG A 141 0.99 3.88 22.46
C ARG A 141 2.27 4.47 23.03
N ALA A 142 3.03 3.67 23.77
CA ALA A 142 4.30 4.07 24.35
C ALA A 142 5.33 4.40 23.26
N LEU A 143 5.53 3.52 22.27
CA LEU A 143 6.50 3.72 21.18
C LEU A 143 6.22 5.00 20.38
N TYR A 144 4.94 5.30 20.12
CA TYR A 144 4.52 6.44 19.34
C TYR A 144 3.90 7.55 20.19
N LEU A 145 4.34 7.70 21.44
CA LEU A 145 3.77 8.63 22.42
C LEU A 145 3.55 10.04 21.84
N GLU A 146 4.59 10.60 21.25
CA GLU A 146 4.55 11.96 20.67
C GLU A 146 3.61 12.07 19.47
N MET A 147 3.46 11.00 18.70
CA MET A 147 2.49 10.94 17.62
C MET A 147 1.06 10.90 18.15
N MET A 148 0.84 10.18 19.26
CA MET A 148 -0.47 10.08 19.90
C MET A 148 -0.90 11.41 20.53
N THR A 149 0.04 12.23 20.99
CA THR A 149 -0.26 13.56 21.55
C THR A 149 -0.38 14.64 20.48
N ASP A 150 0.51 14.66 19.48
CA ASP A 150 0.68 15.80 18.56
C ASP A 150 0.13 15.52 17.15
N GLY A 151 -0.31 14.29 16.86
CA GLY A 151 -0.79 13.85 15.54
C GLY A 151 -2.22 14.25 15.18
N GLY A 152 -2.91 15.00 16.05
CA GLY A 152 -4.33 15.36 15.91
C GLY A 152 -5.30 14.28 16.41
N THR A 153 -6.60 14.47 16.15
CA THR A 153 -7.66 13.54 16.58
C THR A 153 -8.46 13.06 15.37
N PRO A 154 -8.37 11.77 14.98
CA PRO A 154 -7.50 10.74 15.55
C PRO A 154 -6.01 11.00 15.25
N PRO A 155 -5.08 10.42 16.04
CA PRO A 155 -3.65 10.52 15.76
C PRO A 155 -3.34 10.07 14.34
N ASN A 156 -2.64 10.89 13.57
CA ASN A 156 -2.34 10.60 12.18
C ASN A 156 -0.84 10.66 11.89
N SER A 157 -0.31 9.56 11.35
CA SER A 157 1.12 9.40 11.03
C SER A 157 1.64 10.41 10.00
N ALA A 158 0.82 10.81 9.02
CA ALA A 158 1.20 11.82 8.04
C ALA A 158 1.23 13.23 8.66
N ARG A 159 0.24 13.57 9.48
CA ARG A 159 0.23 14.85 10.22
C ARG A 159 1.43 14.95 11.14
N PHE A 160 1.71 13.91 11.92
CA PHE A 160 2.90 13.92 12.78
C PHE A 160 4.17 14.14 11.97
N THR A 161 4.38 13.36 10.91
CA THR A 161 5.63 13.42 10.12
C THR A 161 5.88 14.80 9.50
N PHE A 162 4.83 15.47 9.00
CA PHE A 162 4.99 16.72 8.23
C PHE A 162 4.63 17.99 9.00
N LEU A 163 3.88 17.89 10.10
CA LEU A 163 3.36 19.06 10.82
C LEU A 163 3.89 19.15 12.27
N SER A 164 4.41 18.07 12.85
CA SER A 164 5.03 18.10 14.17
C SER A 164 6.54 18.32 14.05
N PRO A 165 7.13 19.30 14.77
CA PRO A 165 8.58 19.46 14.80
C PRO A 165 9.28 18.24 15.42
N LYS A 166 8.62 17.55 16.36
CA LYS A 166 9.18 16.36 17.04
C LYS A 166 9.42 15.19 16.10
N ALA A 167 8.74 15.12 14.96
CA ALA A 167 8.95 14.03 14.01
C ALA A 167 10.39 13.99 13.48
N ARG A 168 11.06 15.13 13.36
CA ARG A 168 12.47 15.23 12.93
C ARG A 168 13.44 14.67 13.98
N GLU A 169 13.06 14.73 15.25
CA GLU A 169 13.82 14.14 16.36
C GLU A 169 13.52 12.64 16.45
N PHE A 170 12.24 12.27 16.34
CA PHE A 170 11.77 10.90 16.47
C PHE A 170 12.25 9.96 15.35
N PHE A 171 12.25 10.41 14.10
CA PHE A 171 12.72 9.61 12.97
C PHE A 171 14.19 9.88 12.67
N ALA A 172 15.06 8.92 12.99
CA ALA A 172 16.49 9.01 12.65
C ALA A 172 16.73 9.13 11.14
N ASP A 173 15.81 8.58 10.32
CA ASP A 173 15.77 8.74 8.87
C ASP A 173 14.43 9.36 8.44
N TRP A 174 14.23 10.62 8.82
CA TRP A 174 12.99 11.36 8.55
C TRP A 174 12.68 11.46 7.06
N GLU A 175 13.71 11.68 6.23
CA GLU A 175 13.57 11.78 4.76
C GLU A 175 12.91 10.55 4.18
N ARG A 176 13.41 9.36 4.55
CA ARG A 176 12.80 8.09 4.13
C ARG A 176 11.38 7.91 4.68
N ALA A 177 11.14 8.24 5.95
CA ALA A 177 9.81 8.14 6.55
C ALA A 177 8.78 9.04 5.83
N ALA A 178 9.18 10.26 5.47
CA ALA A 178 8.37 11.20 4.70
C ALA A 178 8.05 10.67 3.30
N ASP A 179 9.04 10.12 2.60
CA ASP A 179 8.85 9.51 1.28
C ASP A 179 7.90 8.30 1.33
N ASP A 180 8.05 7.43 2.33
CA ASP A 180 7.16 6.28 2.55
C ASP A 180 5.70 6.73 2.69
N ILE A 181 5.45 7.76 3.49
CA ILE A 181 4.10 8.29 3.74
C ILE A 181 3.50 8.89 2.48
N VAL A 182 4.27 9.69 1.74
CA VAL A 182 3.81 10.29 0.48
C VAL A 182 3.44 9.21 -0.53
N ALA A 183 4.26 8.17 -0.67
CA ALA A 183 3.98 7.05 -1.55
C ALA A 183 2.69 6.30 -1.18
N VAL A 184 2.46 6.07 0.12
CA VAL A 184 1.24 5.44 0.63
C VAL A 184 0.01 6.31 0.33
N LEU A 185 0.03 7.60 0.68
CA LEU A 185 -1.09 8.52 0.44
C LEU A 185 -1.43 8.62 -1.06
N ARG A 186 -0.41 8.63 -1.92
CA ARG A 186 -0.58 8.69 -3.37
C ARG A 186 -1.22 7.41 -3.92
N SER A 187 -0.75 6.25 -3.48
CA SER A 187 -1.40 4.96 -3.79
C SER A 187 -2.86 4.95 -3.33
N THR A 188 -3.15 5.46 -2.12
CA THR A 188 -4.52 5.55 -1.60
C THR A 188 -5.39 6.49 -2.44
N ALA A 189 -4.89 7.67 -2.82
CA ALA A 189 -5.60 8.62 -3.66
C ALA A 189 -5.92 8.06 -5.04
N GLY A 190 -5.00 7.29 -5.64
CA GLY A 190 -5.24 6.59 -6.91
C GLY A 190 -6.33 5.52 -6.80
N LYS A 191 -6.39 4.79 -5.68
CA LYS A 191 -7.43 3.77 -5.42
C LYS A 191 -8.81 4.40 -5.23
N ASN A 192 -8.91 5.49 -4.47
CA ASN A 192 -10.17 6.17 -4.18
C ASN A 192 -10.09 7.70 -4.41
N PRO A 193 -10.19 8.18 -5.67
CA PRO A 193 -10.06 9.61 -5.99
C PRO A 193 -11.14 10.52 -5.40
N TYR A 194 -12.24 9.95 -4.88
CA TYR A 194 -13.38 10.70 -4.33
C TYR A 194 -13.43 10.66 -2.79
N ASP A 195 -12.36 10.21 -2.14
CA ASP A 195 -12.25 10.25 -0.68
C ASP A 195 -12.02 11.70 -0.23
N LYS A 196 -13.08 12.32 0.30
CA LYS A 196 -13.04 13.70 0.81
C LYS A 196 -12.06 13.85 1.97
N ASP A 197 -12.04 12.91 2.91
CA ASP A 197 -11.19 13.01 4.10
C ASP A 197 -9.70 12.92 3.71
N LEU A 198 -9.38 12.08 2.72
CA LEU A 198 -8.03 12.01 2.16
C LEU A 198 -7.66 13.28 1.39
N SER A 199 -8.59 13.83 0.60
CA SER A 199 -8.37 15.07 -0.14
C SER A 199 -8.14 16.25 0.80
N ASP A 200 -8.91 16.34 1.88
CA ASP A 200 -8.78 17.36 2.92
C ASP A 200 -7.42 17.21 3.64
N LEU A 201 -6.99 15.98 3.96
CA LEU A 201 -5.66 15.72 4.53
C LEU A 201 -4.52 16.14 3.57
N ILE A 202 -4.59 15.76 2.30
CA ILE A 202 -3.57 16.13 1.31
C ILE A 202 -3.51 17.66 1.15
N GLY A 203 -4.67 18.32 1.10
CA GLY A 203 -4.78 19.77 1.03
C GLY A 203 -4.16 20.46 2.26
N GLU A 204 -4.44 19.95 3.46
CA GLU A 204 -3.83 20.41 4.71
C GLU A 204 -2.30 20.30 4.65
N LEU A 205 -1.78 19.10 4.36
CA LEU A 205 -0.34 18.83 4.32
C LEU A 205 0.37 19.67 3.25
N ALA A 206 -0.21 19.81 2.05
CA ALA A 206 0.37 20.61 0.98
C ALA A 206 0.39 22.11 1.31
N THR A 207 -0.60 22.59 2.05
CA THR A 207 -0.67 23.99 2.48
C THR A 207 0.36 24.29 3.56
N ARG A 208 0.51 23.37 4.53
CA ARG A 208 1.28 23.61 5.77
C ARG A 208 2.72 23.11 5.74
N SER A 209 3.10 22.25 4.79
CA SER A 209 4.47 21.73 4.66
C SER A 209 4.98 21.86 3.21
N GLU A 210 6.06 22.63 3.05
CA GLU A 210 6.78 22.73 1.78
C GLU A 210 7.42 21.40 1.38
N GLU A 211 7.93 20.66 2.38
CA GLU A 211 8.51 19.34 2.19
C GLU A 211 7.51 18.33 1.64
N PHE A 212 6.27 18.33 2.16
CA PHE A 212 5.21 17.48 1.63
C PHE A 212 4.86 17.90 0.19
N ARG A 213 4.67 19.20 -0.04
CA ARG A 213 4.29 19.75 -1.35
C ARG A 213 5.30 19.37 -2.43
N THR A 214 6.59 19.47 -2.11
CA THR A 214 7.68 19.13 -3.02
C THR A 214 7.70 17.64 -3.36
N ARG A 215 7.56 16.75 -2.35
CA ARG A 215 7.52 15.29 -2.58
C ARG A 215 6.27 14.86 -3.33
N TRP A 216 5.12 15.43 -2.98
CA TRP A 216 3.87 15.17 -3.69
C TRP A 216 3.97 15.54 -5.17
N ALA A 217 4.71 16.59 -5.54
CA ALA A 217 4.89 16.96 -6.94
C ALA A 217 5.74 15.95 -7.75
N ARG A 218 6.62 15.15 -7.12
CA ARG A 218 7.59 14.28 -7.81
C ARG A 218 7.01 12.99 -8.41
N HIS A 219 5.79 12.60 -8.05
CA HIS A 219 5.12 11.42 -8.65
C HIS A 219 5.82 10.06 -8.49
N ASP A 220 6.68 9.92 -7.48
CA ASP A 220 7.26 8.62 -7.16
C ASP A 220 6.25 7.71 -6.44
N VAL A 221 6.08 6.50 -6.95
CA VAL A 221 5.26 5.45 -6.31
C VAL A 221 6.16 4.27 -5.97
N LYS A 222 6.33 4.00 -4.67
CA LYS A 222 6.94 2.77 -4.15
C LYS A 222 6.00 2.10 -3.16
N TYR A 223 5.83 0.78 -3.28
CA TYR A 223 5.02 0.01 -2.36
C TYR A 223 5.83 -0.32 -1.10
N HIS A 224 5.39 0.22 0.05
CA HIS A 224 5.97 -0.10 1.36
C HIS A 224 5.06 -1.09 2.09
N ARG A 225 5.44 -2.38 2.09
CA ARG A 225 4.71 -3.46 2.79
C ARG A 225 5.43 -3.96 4.04
N THR A 226 6.75 -3.94 4.00
CA THR A 226 7.65 -4.28 5.10
C THR A 226 8.81 -3.31 5.08
N GLY A 227 9.53 -3.17 6.19
CA GLY A 227 10.72 -2.35 6.21
C GLY A 227 11.33 -2.21 7.58
N ARG A 228 12.39 -1.40 7.64
CA ARG A 228 13.12 -1.10 8.86
C ARG A 228 12.88 0.36 9.25
N LYS A 229 12.57 0.61 10.51
CA LYS A 229 12.39 1.93 11.10
C LYS A 229 13.49 2.16 12.13
N ARG A 230 14.31 3.17 11.86
CA ARG A 230 15.29 3.71 12.80
C ARG A 230 14.68 4.91 13.49
N LEU A 231 14.49 4.80 14.80
CA LEU A 231 13.79 5.77 15.63
C LEU A 231 14.73 6.26 16.73
N HIS A 232 14.50 7.48 17.21
CA HIS A 232 15.07 7.98 18.45
C HIS A 232 13.93 8.27 19.42
N HIS A 233 13.75 7.40 20.41
CA HIS A 233 12.68 7.48 21.39
C HIS A 233 13.14 8.28 22.62
N SER A 234 12.37 9.28 23.03
CA SER A 234 12.75 10.19 24.13
C SER A 234 13.02 9.50 25.48
N ILE A 235 12.47 8.30 25.70
CA ILE A 235 12.67 7.53 26.94
C ILE A 235 13.75 6.44 26.84
N VAL A 236 13.87 5.77 25.68
CA VAL A 236 14.73 4.58 25.54
C VAL A 236 15.84 4.73 24.49
N GLY A 237 15.97 5.92 23.89
CA GLY A 237 16.98 6.24 22.90
C GLY A 237 16.73 5.54 21.56
N ASP A 238 17.82 5.13 20.91
CA ASP A 238 17.79 4.63 19.54
C ASP A 238 17.16 3.23 19.45
N LEU A 239 16.24 3.08 18.51
CA LEU A 239 15.57 1.82 18.19
C LEU A 239 15.74 1.48 16.71
N ASP A 240 16.15 0.25 16.42
CA ASP A 240 16.13 -0.33 15.08
C ASP A 240 15.08 -1.44 15.04
N LEU A 241 13.93 -1.15 14.44
CA LEU A 241 12.77 -2.03 14.42
C LEU A 241 12.42 -2.45 13.00
N THR A 242 12.17 -3.74 12.81
CA THR A 242 11.49 -4.24 11.61
C THR A 242 10.00 -4.06 11.80
N TYR A 243 9.28 -3.64 10.75
CA TYR A 243 7.83 -3.56 10.80
C TYR A 243 7.17 -4.39 9.72
N GLU A 244 6.03 -4.98 10.09
CA GLU A 244 5.16 -5.78 9.24
C GLU A 244 3.77 -5.16 9.19
N ALA A 245 3.22 -4.97 7.99
CA ALA A 245 1.87 -4.45 7.80
C ALA A 245 0.90 -5.56 7.34
N LEU A 246 -0.01 -5.95 8.23
CA LEU A 246 -0.97 -7.02 8.02
C LEU A 246 -2.34 -6.45 7.65
N GLU A 247 -2.86 -6.80 6.46
CA GLU A 247 -4.19 -6.38 6.05
C GLU A 247 -5.28 -7.18 6.78
N LEU A 248 -6.41 -6.53 7.10
CA LEU A 248 -7.58 -7.19 7.70
C LEU A 248 -8.61 -7.50 6.62
N PRO A 249 -8.77 -8.76 6.16
CA PRO A 249 -9.67 -9.08 5.05
C PRO A 249 -11.14 -8.77 5.38
N ALA A 250 -11.53 -8.91 6.64
CA ALA A 250 -12.86 -8.60 7.14
C ALA A 250 -13.11 -7.10 7.35
N ASP A 251 -12.06 -6.27 7.33
CA ASP A 251 -12.15 -4.81 7.48
C ASP A 251 -11.29 -4.12 6.39
N PRO A 252 -11.71 -4.14 5.11
CA PRO A 252 -10.92 -3.60 4.01
C PRO A 252 -10.54 -2.14 4.23
N GLY A 253 -9.25 -1.82 4.03
CA GLY A 253 -8.68 -0.49 4.26
C GLY A 253 -8.06 -0.30 5.65
N LEU A 254 -8.21 -1.28 6.55
CA LEU A 254 -7.48 -1.33 7.81
C LEU A 254 -6.25 -2.25 7.72
N ARG A 255 -5.18 -1.84 8.40
CA ARG A 255 -3.97 -2.65 8.58
C ARG A 255 -3.52 -2.63 10.04
N ILE A 256 -3.08 -3.77 10.54
CA ILE A 256 -2.28 -3.87 11.77
C ILE A 256 -0.82 -3.65 11.36
N ASN A 257 -0.10 -2.77 12.05
CA ASN A 257 1.37 -2.77 11.96
C ASN A 257 1.93 -3.24 13.28
N VAL A 258 2.91 -4.13 13.19
CA VAL A 258 3.64 -4.67 14.33
C VAL A 258 5.11 -4.35 14.13
N TYR A 259 5.78 -3.89 15.19
CA TYR A 259 7.19 -3.54 15.17
C TYR A 259 7.96 -4.52 16.05
N THR A 260 8.97 -5.17 15.49
CA THR A 260 9.79 -6.15 16.20
C THR A 260 11.26 -5.76 16.15
N ALA A 261 11.97 -6.05 17.24
CA ALA A 261 13.42 -5.98 17.28
C ALA A 261 14.01 -7.37 16.96
N GLU A 262 15.25 -7.40 16.48
CA GLU A 262 15.98 -8.66 16.35
C GLU A 262 16.22 -9.27 17.75
N PRO A 263 16.06 -10.59 17.94
CA PRO A 263 16.34 -11.24 19.22
C PRO A 263 17.78 -11.03 19.69
N GLY A 264 17.95 -10.70 20.97
CA GLY A 264 19.23 -10.39 21.61
C GLY A 264 19.80 -9.02 21.25
N SER A 265 19.06 -8.18 20.53
CA SER A 265 19.53 -6.84 20.14
C SER A 265 19.29 -5.80 21.25
N PRO A 266 20.06 -4.70 21.27
CA PRO A 266 19.79 -3.57 22.17
C PRO A 266 18.38 -3.01 22.04
N SER A 267 17.79 -3.06 20.83
CA SER A 267 16.42 -2.62 20.61
C SER A 267 15.37 -3.53 21.24
N GLU A 268 15.65 -4.84 21.38
CA GLU A 268 14.77 -5.75 22.13
C GLU A 268 14.74 -5.37 23.62
N ASP A 269 15.92 -5.10 24.20
CA ASP A 269 16.02 -4.70 25.60
C ASP A 269 15.41 -3.31 25.84
N ALA A 270 15.61 -2.37 24.92
CA ALA A 270 14.96 -1.07 24.97
C ALA A 270 13.43 -1.17 24.90
N LEU A 271 12.87 -2.09 24.09
CA LEU A 271 11.42 -2.35 24.08
C LEU A 271 10.92 -2.94 25.41
N LYS A 272 11.69 -3.80 26.08
CA LYS A 272 11.34 -4.31 27.42
C LYS A 272 11.32 -3.17 28.44
N VAL A 273 12.34 -2.30 28.43
CA VAL A 273 12.39 -1.11 29.29
C VAL A 273 11.19 -0.20 29.04
N LEU A 274 10.86 0.03 27.76
CA LEU A 274 9.71 0.85 27.39
C LEU A 274 8.38 0.24 27.87
N ALA A 275 8.22 -1.08 27.79
CA ALA A 275 7.04 -1.78 28.30
C ALA A 275 6.93 -1.63 29.83
N SER A 276 8.03 -1.77 30.56
CA SER A 276 8.04 -1.53 32.01
C SER A 276 7.70 -0.08 32.36
N TRP A 277 8.24 0.88 31.59
CA TRP A 277 7.94 2.30 31.78
C TRP A 277 6.45 2.60 31.54
N ALA A 278 5.87 2.05 30.47
CA ALA A 278 4.46 2.26 30.12
C ALA A 278 3.53 1.77 31.24
N ALA A 279 3.80 0.58 31.79
CA ALA A 279 3.04 0.01 32.88
C ALA A 279 3.06 0.92 34.13
N THR A 280 4.20 1.55 34.44
CA THR A 280 4.31 2.49 35.58
C THR A 280 3.54 3.81 35.35
N GLN A 281 3.32 4.22 34.09
CA GLN A 281 2.52 5.43 33.81
C GLN A 281 1.01 5.21 33.94
N GLU A 282 0.53 3.96 33.86
CA GLU A 282 -0.89 3.64 34.05
C GLU A 282 -1.30 3.52 35.54
N GLU A 283 -0.35 3.17 36.43
CA GLU A 283 -0.58 3.05 37.89
C GLU A 283 -1.10 4.34 38.59
N PRO A 284 -0.60 5.57 38.33
CA PRO A 284 -1.12 6.76 39.00
C PRO A 284 -2.55 7.13 38.61
N ALA A 285 -3.10 6.61 37.49
CA ALA A 285 -4.48 6.90 37.08
C ALA A 285 -5.53 6.05 37.80
N GLN A 286 -5.16 4.88 38.34
CA GLN A 286 -6.08 3.98 39.06
C GLN A 286 -6.14 4.28 40.56
N ALA A 287 -5.07 4.80 41.18
CA ALA A 287 -5.04 5.11 42.61
C ALA A 287 -5.97 6.28 43.00
N SER A 288 -6.19 7.25 42.12
CA SER A 288 -7.07 8.41 42.38
C SER A 288 -8.57 8.12 42.33
N VAL A 289 -8.99 6.93 41.87
CA VAL A 289 -10.42 6.55 41.84
C VAL A 289 -10.85 5.84 43.13
N THR A 290 -9.91 5.35 43.94
CA THR A 290 -10.24 4.56 45.15
C THR A 290 -10.32 5.39 46.44
N GLU A 291 -9.90 6.66 46.44
CA GLU A 291 -9.93 7.53 47.64
C GLU A 291 -11.22 8.36 47.81
N THR A 292 -12.26 8.15 46.99
CA THR A 292 -13.54 8.86 47.13
C THR A 292 -14.74 7.90 47.19
N SER A 293 -14.72 6.95 48.13
CA SER A 293 -15.90 6.13 48.50
C SER A 293 -15.92 5.85 49.99
#